data_AF-A0A496SVG9-F1
#
_entry.id   AF-A0A496SVG9-F1
#
_cell.length_a   1.000
_cell.length_b   1.000
_cell.length_c   1.000
_cell.angle_alpha   90.00
_cell.angle_beta   90.00
_cell.angle_gamma   90.00
#
_symmetry.space_group_name_H-M   'P 1'
#
loop_
_entity.id
_entity.type
_entity.pdbx_description
1 polymer ?
#
loop_
_entity_poly.entity_id
_entity_poly.type
_entity_poly.pdbx_seq_one_letter_code
_entity_poly.pdbx_strand_id
1 'polypeptide(L)' 'EAIAVAGENLKAARENLRLAEERYRLGSGTLLDQITASVQLREAEADYVNGLYDLTLAWMRLKNATGTLGEQRW' A
#
# COMPACT_ATOMS: atom_id res chain seq x y z
N GLU A 1 8.58 9.05 -4.76
CA GLU A 1 7.30 9.76 -4.56
C GLU A 1 6.10 8.83 -4.56
N ALA A 2 5.87 8.04 -5.62
CA ALA A 2 4.70 7.13 -5.70
C ALA A 2 4.55 6.16 -4.49
N ILE A 3 5.62 5.50 -4.07
CA ILE A 3 5.58 4.61 -2.89
C ILE A 3 5.30 5.36 -1.57
N ALA A 4 5.76 6.60 -1.45
CA ALA A 4 5.50 7.40 -0.25
C ALA A 4 4.02 7.79 -0.16
N VAL A 5 3.43 8.19 -1.30
CA VAL A 5 1.99 8.45 -1.41
C VAL A 5 1.17 7.19 -1.12
N ALA A 6 1.57 6.03 -1.68
CA ALA A 6 0.93 4.75 -1.39
C ALA A 6 1.00 4.39 0.11
N GLY A 7 2.12 4.70 0.77
CA GLY A 7 2.29 4.51 2.21
C GLY A 7 1.36 5.39 3.05
N GLU A 8 1.20 6.65 2.69
CA GLU A 8 0.24 7.55 3.36
C GLU A 8 -1.22 7.14 3.11
N ASN A 9 -1.55 6.71 1.89
CA ASN A 9 -2.88 6.17 1.58
C ASN A 9 -3.18 4.90 2.39
N LEU A 10 -2.20 4.01 2.56
CA LEU A 10 -2.34 2.83 3.42
C LEU A 10 -2.62 3.20 4.87
N LYS A 11 -1.94 4.21 5.42
CA LYS A 11 -2.23 4.71 6.78
C LYS A 11 -3.65 5.27 6.88
N ALA A 12 -4.07 6.08 5.90
CA ALA A 12 -5.41 6.66 5.87
C ALA A 12 -6.50 5.58 5.77
N ALA A 13 -6.31 4.56 4.93
CA ALA A 13 -7.26 3.47 4.78
C ALA A 13 -7.40 2.62 6.05
N ARG A 14 -6.30 2.41 6.80
CA ARG A 14 -6.33 1.73 8.12
C ARG A 14 -7.17 2.51 9.12
N GLU A 15 -6.98 3.83 9.20
CA GLU A 15 -7.76 4.67 10.12
C GLU A 15 -9.23 4.75 9.71
N ASN A 16 -9.52 4.79 8.40
CA ASN A 16 -10.91 4.73 7.91
C ASN A 16 -11.62 3.44 8.32
N LEU A 17 -10.97 2.28 8.21
CA LEU A 17 -11.55 1.03 8.69
C LEU A 17 -11.78 1.06 10.20
N ARG A 18 -10.82 1.56 10.98
CA ARG A 18 -10.96 1.69 12.44
C ARG A 18 -12.18 2.53 12.81
N LEU A 19 -12.36 3.67 12.14
CA LEU A 19 -13.51 4.56 12.35
C LEU A 19 -14.84 3.92 11.90
N ALA A 20 -14.85 3.19 10.79
CA ALA A 20 -16.04 2.49 10.28
C ALA A 20 -16.48 1.39 11.25
N GLU A 21 -15.54 0.60 11.78
CA GLU A 21 -15.80 -0.42 12.80
C GLU A 21 -16.35 0.19 14.09
N GLU A 22 -15.83 1.34 14.50
CA GLU A 22 -16.30 2.06 15.68
C GLU A 22 -17.72 2.62 15.50
N ARG A 23 -18.01 3.22 14.35
CA ARG A 23 -19.35 3.69 14.01
C ARG A 23 -20.35 2.54 13.95
N TYR A 24 -19.99 1.42 13.32
CA TYR A 24 -20.84 0.23 13.27
C TYR A 24 -21.13 -0.31 14.68
N ARG A 25 -20.11 -0.44 15.53
CA ARG A 25 -20.25 -0.89 16.93
C ARG A 25 -21.16 0.03 17.77
N LEU A 26 -21.12 1.33 17.51
CA LEU A 26 -21.96 2.32 18.19
C LEU A 26 -23.35 2.49 17.55
N GLY A 27 -23.64 1.77 16.45
CA GLY A 27 -24.89 1.89 15.71
C GLY A 27 -25.03 3.19 14.89
N SER A 28 -23.97 4.00 14.80
CA SER A 28 -23.94 5.24 14.02
C SER A 28 -23.44 5.04 12.58
N GLY A 29 -23.11 3.80 12.20
CA GLY A 29 -22.74 3.39 10.85
C GLY A 29 -23.31 2.02 10.50
N THR A 30 -23.14 1.62 9.25
CA THR A 30 -23.69 0.37 8.73
C THR A 30 -22.63 -0.71 8.52
N LEU A 31 -23.05 -1.97 8.43
CA LEU A 31 -22.16 -3.07 8.04
C LEU A 31 -21.57 -2.84 6.64
N LEU A 32 -22.33 -2.19 5.74
CA LEU A 32 -21.87 -1.85 4.39
C LEU A 32 -20.69 -0.86 4.44
N ASP A 33 -20.72 0.12 5.35
CA ASP A 33 -19.61 1.06 5.53
C ASP A 33 -18.33 0.35 5.98
N GLN A 34 -18.47 -0.61 6.91
CA GLN A 34 -17.34 -1.44 7.37
C GLN A 34 -16.76 -2.29 6.23
N ILE A 35 -17.62 -2.95 5.44
CA ILE A 35 -17.18 -3.74 4.28
C ILE A 35 -16.46 -2.84 3.26
N THR A 36 -17.02 -1.67 2.97
CA THR A 36 -16.44 -0.72 2.02
C THR A 36 -15.06 -0.25 2.48
N ALA A 37 -14.92 0.13 3.76
CA ALA A 37 -13.62 0.52 4.32
C ALA A 37 -12.61 -0.64 4.32
N SER A 38 -13.08 -1.88 4.51
CA SER A 38 -12.23 -3.08 4.46
C SER A 38 -11.69 -3.33 3.05
N VAL A 39 -12.53 -3.17 2.02
CA VAL A 39 -12.10 -3.27 0.61
C VAL A 39 -11.09 -2.17 0.28
N GLN A 40 -11.34 -0.93 0.67
CA GLN A 40 -10.41 0.18 0.45
C GLN A 40 -9.04 -0.06 1.12
N LEU A 41 -9.02 -0.64 2.32
CA LEU A 41 -7.76 -1.04 2.96
C LEU A 41 -7.03 -2.10 2.14
N ARG A 42 -7.73 -3.11 1.64
CA ARG A 42 -7.13 -4.16 0.82
C ARG A 42 -6.55 -3.62 -0.48
N GLU A 43 -7.23 -2.68 -1.12
CA GLU A 43 -6.73 -1.98 -2.31
C GLU A 43 -5.46 -1.18 -2.00
N ALA A 44 -5.48 -0.39 -0.91
CA ALA A 44 -4.31 0.38 -0.49
C ALA A 44 -3.10 -0.50 -0.12
N GLU A 45 -3.33 -1.68 0.47
CA GLU A 45 -2.30 -2.69 0.73
C GLU A 45 -1.68 -3.22 -0.57
N ALA A 46 -2.52 -3.55 -1.56
CA ALA A 46 -2.06 -4.00 -2.87
C ALA A 46 -1.24 -2.92 -3.59
N ASP A 47 -1.71 -1.68 -3.58
CA ASP A 47 -1.01 -0.55 -4.20
C ASP A 47 0.36 -0.29 -3.57
N TYR A 48 0.47 -0.39 -2.24
CA TYR A 48 1.75 -0.24 -1.56
C TYR A 48 2.74 -1.35 -1.93
N VAL A 49 2.27 -2.60 -2.00
CA VAL A 49 3.07 -3.75 -2.44
C VAL A 49 3.54 -3.59 -3.88
N ASN A 50 2.66 -3.17 -4.79
CA ASN A 50 3.02 -2.89 -6.17
C ASN A 50 4.09 -1.79 -6.26
N GLY A 51 3.94 -0.71 -5.48
CA GLY A 51 4.93 0.35 -5.41
C GLY A 51 6.32 -0.10 -4.94
N LEU A 52 6.40 -1.07 -4.03
CA LEU A 52 7.66 -1.70 -3.60
C LEU A 52 8.32 -2.50 -4.74
N TYR A 53 7.52 -3.26 -5.50
CA TYR A 53 8.02 -4.00 -6.66
C TYR A 53 8.54 -3.06 -7.74
N ASP A 54 7.81 -1.99 -8.04
CA ASP A 54 8.21 -1.01 -9.05
C ASP A 54 9.52 -0.30 -8.67
N LEU A 55 9.69 0.06 -7.39
CA LEU A 55 10.95 0.63 -6.89
C LEU A 55 12.11 -0.36 -7.04
N THR A 56 11.87 -1.62 -6.70
CA THR A 56 12.88 -2.68 -6.82
C THR A 56 13.31 -2.88 -8.27
N LEU A 57 12.35 -2.94 -9.19
CA LEU A 57 12.63 -3.05 -10.64
C LEU A 57 13.36 -1.81 -11.16
N ALA A 58 12.98 -0.61 -10.72
CA ALA A 58 13.67 0.63 -11.10
C ALA A 58 15.14 0.61 -10.65
N TRP A 59 15.41 0.12 -9.43
CA TRP A 59 16.78 0.00 -8.93
C TRP A 59 17.60 -1.04 -9.67
N MET A 60 17.03 -2.20 -10.00
CA MET A 60 17.69 -3.21 -10.84
C MET A 60 18.01 -2.67 -12.23
N ARG A 61 17.09 -1.94 -12.85
CA ARG A 61 17.31 -1.28 -14.15
C ARG A 61 18.43 -0.25 -14.09
N LEU A 62 18.49 0.54 -13.01
CA LEU A 62 19.57 1.49 -12.78
C LEU A 62 20.92 0.76 -12.69
N LYS A 63 21.03 -0.27 -11.85
CA LYS A 63 22.25 -1.08 -11.73
C LYS A 63 22.71 -1.70 -13.04
N ASN A 64 21.76 -2.20 -13.83
CA ASN A 64 22.06 -2.74 -15.16
C ASN A 64 22.61 -1.66 -16.10
N ALA A 65 21.97 -0.49 -16.13
CA ALA A 65 22.41 0.64 -16.96
C ALA A 65 23.79 1.18 -16.53
N THR A 66 24.13 1.11 -15.24
CA THR A 66 25.46 1.50 -14.73
C THR A 66 26.49 0.38 -14.79
N GLY A 67 26.15 -0.81 -15.30
CA GLY A 67 27.07 -1.95 -15.42
C GLY A 67 27.42 -2.65 -14.10
N THR A 68 26.77 -2.31 -12.99
CA THR A 68 27.08 -2.84 -11.65
C THR A 68 26.23 -4.05 -11.26
N LEU A 69 25.36 -4.52 -12.16
CA LEU A 69 24.48 -5.67 -11.94
C LEU A 69 25.25 -7.01 -11.86
N GLY A 70 26.44 -7.11 -12.48
CA GLY A 70 27.20 -8.37 -12.60
C GLY A 70 28.35 -8.56 -11.60
N GLU A 71 28.63 -7.59 -10.73
CA GLU A 71 29.83 -7.61 -9.87
C GLU A 71 29.64 -8.40 -8.56
N GLN A 72 28.41 -8.83 -8.25
CA GLN A 72 28.15 -9.76 -7.15
C GLN A 72 28.32 -11.19 -7.66
N ARG A 73 29.60 -11.60 -7.74
CA ARG A 73 30.04 -12.98 -7.92
C ARG A 73 29.62 -13.78 -6.68
N TRP A 74 28.76 -14.78 -6.85
CA TRP A 74 28.47 -15.79 -5.82
C TRP A 74 29.76 -16.52 -5.41
#